data_AF-A0A7X3GEG8-F1
#
_entry.id   AF-A0A7X3GEG8-F1
#
_cell.length_a   1.000
_cell.length_b   1.000
_cell.length_c   1.000
_cell.angle_alpha   90.00
_cell.angle_beta   90.00
_cell.angle_gamma   90.00
#
_symmetry.space_group_name_H-M   'P 1'
#
loop_
_entity.id
_entity.type
_entity.pdbx_description
1 polymer ?
#
loop_
_entity_poly.entity_id
_entity_poly.type
_entity_poly.pdbx_seq_one_letter_code
_entity_poly.pdbx_strand_id
1 'polypeptide(L)'
;MSIFRSFRLTDVDQLVFYSDSPVQQKFDNVVVFLRGQHNEEGIFEDIIQEAVSTLYNGLKKCLSNELALTSELEVGKLGEAWNVWTNNLSDEVEDGEEDVFHQYWIWSTRNFQTWIYQKNGESFIEIGPSYKWHYVEPNLDETIISFNDFISGYRSYVFEVSPEEIINIIESLEDIKKELDIS
;
A
#
# COMPACT_ATOMS: atom_id res chain seq x y z
N MET A 1 -3.96 -17.46 -13.42
CA MET A 1 -4.14 -16.01 -13.22
C MET A 1 -4.71 -15.31 -14.46
N SER A 2 -5.85 -14.65 -14.29
CA SER A 2 -6.41 -13.68 -15.25
C SER A 2 -6.57 -12.31 -14.58
N ILE A 3 -6.47 -11.24 -15.36
CA ILE A 3 -6.73 -9.89 -14.88
C ILE A 3 -8.22 -9.76 -14.58
N PHE A 4 -8.54 -9.40 -13.33
CA PHE A 4 -9.89 -9.03 -12.92
C PHE A 4 -10.17 -7.55 -13.25
N ARG A 5 -9.27 -6.65 -12.78
CA ARG A 5 -9.35 -5.20 -12.96
C ARG A 5 -7.96 -4.56 -12.97
N SER A 6 -7.86 -3.36 -13.52
CA SER A 6 -6.63 -2.56 -13.50
C SER A 6 -6.95 -1.09 -13.30
N PHE A 7 -6.17 -0.41 -12.47
CA PHE A 7 -6.29 1.01 -12.17
C PHE A 7 -5.01 1.71 -12.57
N ARG A 8 -5.13 2.72 -13.43
CA ARG A 8 -3.98 3.53 -13.85
C ARG A 8 -3.58 4.47 -12.72
N LEU A 9 -2.28 4.54 -12.42
CA LEU A 9 -1.69 5.52 -11.50
C LEU A 9 -0.99 6.65 -12.27
N THR A 10 -0.33 6.30 -13.37
CA THR A 10 0.36 7.22 -14.30
C THR A 10 0.18 6.70 -15.72
N ASP A 11 0.69 7.39 -16.75
CA ASP A 11 0.64 6.90 -18.13
C ASP A 11 1.30 5.52 -18.34
N VAL A 12 2.21 5.10 -17.44
CA VAL A 12 2.99 3.87 -17.58
C VAL A 12 2.82 2.91 -16.40
N ASP A 13 2.29 3.35 -15.26
CA ASP A 13 2.13 2.54 -14.05
C ASP A 13 0.66 2.32 -13.70
N GLN A 14 0.37 1.11 -13.23
CA GLN A 14 -0.97 0.69 -12.85
C GLN A 14 -0.95 -0.35 -11.72
N LEU A 15 -2.03 -0.35 -10.95
CA LEU A 15 -2.38 -1.44 -10.03
C LEU A 15 -3.20 -2.47 -10.79
N VAL A 16 -2.78 -3.74 -10.78
CA VAL A 16 -3.46 -4.81 -11.51
C VAL A 16 -3.91 -5.90 -10.56
N PHE A 17 -5.21 -6.13 -10.52
CA PHE A 17 -5.86 -7.13 -9.67
C PHE A 17 -5.95 -8.43 -10.47
N TYR A 18 -5.30 -9.47 -9.96
CA TYR A 18 -5.31 -10.82 -10.52
C TYR A 18 -6.07 -11.78 -9.64
N SER A 19 -6.68 -12.77 -10.27
CA SER A 19 -7.14 -13.97 -9.57
C SER A 19 -6.87 -15.22 -10.41
N ASP A 20 -6.69 -16.35 -9.74
CA ASP A 20 -6.57 -17.66 -10.40
C ASP A 20 -7.91 -18.22 -10.86
N SER A 21 -9.00 -17.75 -10.26
CA SER A 21 -10.37 -18.10 -10.64
C SER A 21 -11.17 -16.83 -10.92
N PRO A 22 -12.30 -16.90 -11.66
CA PRO A 22 -13.17 -15.75 -11.82
C PRO A 22 -13.62 -15.22 -10.46
N VAL A 23 -13.43 -13.92 -10.20
CA VAL A 23 -13.94 -13.26 -9.01
C VAL A 23 -15.45 -13.09 -9.14
N GLN A 24 -16.21 -13.71 -8.25
CA GLN A 24 -17.67 -13.74 -8.20
C GLN A 24 -18.22 -13.37 -6.81
N GLN A 25 -17.40 -13.48 -5.77
CA GLN A 25 -17.78 -13.22 -4.39
C GLN A 25 -16.72 -12.35 -3.70
N LYS A 26 -17.14 -11.58 -2.69
CA LYS A 26 -16.25 -10.71 -1.91
C LYS A 26 -15.11 -11.41 -1.16
N PHE A 27 -15.22 -12.72 -0.97
CA PHE A 27 -14.21 -13.55 -0.30
C PHE A 27 -13.30 -14.30 -1.28
N ASP A 28 -13.40 -14.03 -2.58
CA ASP A 28 -12.49 -14.63 -3.55
C ASP A 28 -11.09 -14.01 -3.44
N ASN A 29 -10.07 -14.84 -3.55
CA ASN A 29 -8.67 -14.42 -3.44
C ASN A 29 -8.25 -13.60 -4.65
N VAL A 30 -7.46 -12.57 -4.37
CA VAL A 30 -6.80 -11.73 -5.37
C VAL A 30 -5.37 -11.41 -4.96
N VAL A 31 -4.55 -11.18 -5.98
CA VAL A 31 -3.22 -10.60 -5.82
C VAL A 31 -3.21 -9.26 -6.55
N VAL A 32 -2.76 -8.20 -5.90
CA VAL A 32 -2.56 -6.90 -6.56
C VAL A 32 -1.09 -6.73 -6.86
N PHE A 33 -0.80 -6.41 -8.11
CA PHE A 33 0.54 -6.07 -8.56
C PHE A 33 0.64 -4.60 -8.93
N LEU A 34 1.75 -3.96 -8.56
CA LEU A 34 2.22 -2.78 -9.26
C LEU A 34 2.87 -3.24 -10.57
N ARG A 35 2.40 -2.73 -11.70
CA ARG A 35 2.98 -3.02 -13.02
C ARG A 35 3.21 -1.72 -13.77
N GLY A 36 4.41 -1.53 -14.31
CA GLY A 36 4.70 -0.39 -15.17
C GLY A 36 6.16 -0.23 -15.54
N GLN A 37 6.69 0.99 -15.34
CA GLN A 37 8.08 1.32 -15.62
C GLN A 37 9.04 0.60 -14.67
N HIS A 38 8.58 0.38 -13.45
CA HIS A 38 9.25 -0.43 -12.45
C HIS A 38 8.83 -1.91 -12.63
N ASN A 39 9.69 -2.85 -12.25
CA ASN A 39 9.38 -4.28 -12.38
C ASN A 39 8.00 -4.61 -11.78
N GLU A 40 7.43 -5.75 -12.20
CA GLU A 40 6.18 -6.22 -11.61
C GLU A 40 6.42 -6.70 -10.18
N GLU A 41 5.73 -6.06 -9.22
CA GLU A 41 5.86 -6.35 -7.79
C GLU A 41 4.50 -6.68 -7.19
N GLY A 42 4.40 -7.79 -6.46
CA GLY A 42 3.21 -8.16 -5.70
C GLY A 42 3.12 -7.35 -4.40
N ILE A 43 2.08 -6.51 -4.28
CA ILE A 43 1.93 -5.53 -3.20
C ILE A 43 0.75 -5.81 -2.27
N PHE A 44 -0.08 -6.81 -2.61
CA PHE A 44 -1.17 -7.31 -1.78
C PHE A 44 -1.56 -8.73 -2.20
N GLU A 45 -1.90 -9.59 -1.24
CA GLU A 45 -2.44 -10.93 -1.48
C GLU A 45 -3.40 -11.29 -0.34
N ASP A 46 -4.70 -11.27 -0.61
CA ASP A 46 -5.77 -11.70 0.30
C ASP A 46 -7.11 -11.72 -0.48
N ILE A 47 -8.24 -11.63 0.21
CA ILE A 47 -9.57 -11.52 -0.39
C ILE A 47 -9.84 -10.16 -1.04
N ILE A 48 -10.64 -10.16 -2.12
CA ILE A 48 -10.99 -8.96 -2.90
C ILE A 48 -11.68 -7.88 -2.05
N GLN A 49 -12.45 -8.26 -1.03
CA GLN A 49 -13.09 -7.30 -0.12
C GLN A 49 -12.06 -6.38 0.53
N GLU A 50 -10.98 -6.94 1.08
CA GLU A 50 -9.96 -6.17 1.78
C GLU A 50 -9.19 -5.30 0.80
N ALA A 51 -8.81 -5.85 -0.36
CA ALA A 51 -8.14 -5.09 -1.42
C ALA A 51 -8.95 -3.85 -1.83
N VAL A 52 -10.23 -4.04 -2.15
CA VAL A 52 -11.11 -2.98 -2.66
C VAL A 52 -11.45 -1.96 -1.58
N SER A 53 -11.81 -2.41 -0.38
CA SER A 53 -12.29 -1.51 0.67
C SER A 53 -11.18 -0.62 1.24
N THR A 54 -9.98 -1.16 1.45
CA THR A 54 -8.84 -0.37 1.94
C THR A 54 -8.42 0.70 0.94
N LEU A 55 -8.28 0.34 -0.34
CA LEU A 55 -7.96 1.29 -1.40
C LEU A 55 -9.06 2.36 -1.55
N TYR A 56 -10.34 1.95 -1.61
CA TYR A 56 -11.48 2.86 -1.70
C TYR A 56 -11.50 3.88 -0.56
N ASN A 57 -11.35 3.41 0.68
CA ASN A 57 -11.38 4.26 1.86
C ASN A 57 -10.17 5.21 1.90
N GLY A 58 -8.98 4.72 1.56
CA GLY A 58 -7.76 5.53 1.47
C GLY A 58 -7.90 6.66 0.45
N LEU A 59 -8.34 6.34 -0.76
CA LEU A 59 -8.55 7.33 -1.82
C LEU A 59 -9.62 8.37 -1.48
N LYS A 60 -10.72 7.96 -0.83
CA LYS A 60 -11.75 8.91 -0.38
C LYS A 60 -11.24 9.88 0.68
N LYS A 61 -10.54 9.38 1.69
CA LYS A 61 -9.93 10.21 2.73
C LYS A 61 -8.84 11.13 2.16
N CYS A 62 -8.13 10.65 1.13
CA CYS A 62 -7.19 11.46 0.37
C CYS A 62 -7.92 12.63 -0.30
N LEU A 63 -9.01 12.40 -1.06
CA LEU A 63 -9.78 13.48 -1.69
C LEU A 63 -10.39 14.49 -0.71
N SER A 64 -10.76 14.07 0.50
CA SER A 64 -11.30 14.94 1.54
C SER A 64 -10.25 15.65 2.39
N ASN A 65 -8.96 15.48 2.08
CA ASN A 65 -7.82 16.06 2.84
C ASN A 65 -7.75 15.59 4.30
N GLU A 66 -8.26 14.39 4.57
CA GLU A 66 -8.16 13.71 5.87
C GLU A 66 -6.83 12.96 6.04
N LEU A 67 -6.04 12.79 4.97
CA LEU A 67 -4.74 12.11 4.97
C LEU A 67 -3.57 13.07 4.67
N ALA A 68 -3.65 14.31 5.12
CA ALA A 68 -2.54 15.27 4.97
C ALA A 68 -1.35 14.87 5.85
N LEU A 69 -0.18 14.69 5.24
CA LEU A 69 1.07 14.47 5.97
C LEU A 69 1.38 15.66 6.88
N THR A 70 1.90 15.36 8.07
CA THR A 70 2.46 16.37 8.97
C THR A 70 3.62 17.12 8.30
N SER A 71 3.98 18.29 8.82
CA SER A 71 5.06 19.11 8.22
C SER A 71 6.40 18.39 8.17
N GLU A 72 6.65 17.46 9.09
CA GLU A 72 7.92 16.75 9.28
C GLU A 72 8.14 15.59 8.30
N LEU A 73 7.07 15.00 7.78
CA LEU A 73 7.17 13.89 6.82
C LEU A 73 7.28 14.39 5.38
N GLU A 74 8.29 13.90 4.67
CA GLU A 74 8.50 14.16 3.25
C GLU A 74 7.77 13.15 2.37
N VAL A 75 7.45 13.57 1.15
CA VAL A 75 6.88 12.68 0.11
C VAL A 75 7.88 11.55 -0.18
N GLY A 76 7.40 10.30 -0.17
CA GLY A 76 8.22 9.11 -0.45
C GLY A 76 9.00 8.58 0.75
N LYS A 77 8.83 9.18 1.93
CA LYS A 77 9.54 8.83 3.17
C LYS A 77 8.64 8.20 4.22
N LEU A 78 7.35 7.99 3.93
CA LEU A 78 6.42 7.50 4.93
C LEU A 78 6.73 6.05 5.32
N GLY A 79 6.97 5.17 4.34
CA GLY A 79 7.35 3.79 4.60
C GLY A 79 8.74 3.67 5.23
N GLU A 80 9.68 4.55 4.87
CA GLU A 80 11.00 4.62 5.51
C GLU A 80 10.86 4.94 7.01
N ALA A 81 10.08 5.99 7.32
CA ALA A 81 9.81 6.41 8.69
C ALA A 81 9.09 5.33 9.49
N TRP A 82 8.10 4.65 8.90
CA TRP A 82 7.42 3.53 9.55
C TRP A 82 8.39 2.38 9.86
N ASN A 83 9.26 1.99 8.92
CA ASN A 83 10.23 0.93 9.17
C ASN A 83 11.20 1.29 10.31
N VAL A 84 11.64 2.56 10.38
CA VAL A 84 12.48 3.04 11.50
C VAL A 84 11.72 3.01 12.81
N TRP A 85 10.47 3.50 12.82
CA TRP A 85 9.63 3.48 14.01
C TRP A 85 9.42 2.04 14.50
N THR A 86 8.99 1.13 13.64
CA THR A 86 8.78 -0.29 13.99
C THR A 86 10.05 -0.99 14.45
N ASN A 87 11.20 -0.73 13.84
CA ASN A 87 12.47 -1.31 14.28
C ASN A 87 12.85 -0.82 15.69
N ASN A 88 12.50 0.43 16.02
CA ASN A 88 12.79 1.03 17.32
C ASN A 88 11.76 0.63 18.40
N LEU A 89 10.69 -0.09 18.04
CA LEU A 89 9.69 -0.59 19.00
C LEU A 89 10.20 -1.73 19.92
N SER A 90 11.51 -1.98 19.98
CA SER A 90 12.08 -3.04 20.83
C SER A 90 11.85 -2.77 22.31
N ASP A 91 11.25 -3.73 23.03
CA ASP A 91 11.13 -4.05 24.47
C ASP A 91 11.10 -2.95 25.58
N GLU A 92 11.42 -1.69 25.29
CA GLU A 92 11.51 -0.55 26.21
C GLU A 92 10.48 0.54 25.91
N VAL A 93 9.60 0.33 24.93
CA VAL A 93 8.56 1.32 24.59
C VAL A 93 7.55 1.34 25.73
N GLU A 94 7.50 2.47 26.44
CA GLU A 94 6.49 2.75 27.45
C GLU A 94 5.10 2.53 26.81
N ASP A 95 4.22 1.80 27.50
CA ASP A 95 2.80 1.61 27.15
C ASP A 95 2.18 2.99 26.84
N GLY A 96 2.15 3.41 25.57
CA GLY A 96 1.68 4.75 25.20
C GLY A 96 2.08 5.34 23.85
N GLU A 97 3.03 4.75 23.09
CA GLU A 97 3.30 5.27 21.74
C GLU A 97 2.15 4.97 20.77
N GLU A 98 1.55 6.03 20.23
CA GLU A 98 0.48 5.98 19.24
C GLU A 98 1.08 5.74 17.84
N ASP A 99 0.57 4.73 17.10
CA ASP A 99 0.92 4.51 15.70
C ASP A 99 0.29 5.61 14.82
N VAL A 100 1.03 6.70 14.64
CA VAL A 100 0.63 7.83 13.80
C VAL A 100 0.62 7.51 12.29
N PHE A 101 1.18 6.38 11.88
CA PHE A 101 1.30 5.96 10.48
C PHE A 101 0.09 5.15 10.01
N HIS A 102 -0.59 4.45 10.92
CA HIS A 102 -1.70 3.55 10.62
C HIS A 102 -2.77 4.16 9.70
N GLN A 103 -3.08 5.46 9.87
CA GLN A 103 -4.10 6.14 9.07
C GLN A 103 -3.80 6.20 7.56
N TYR A 104 -2.53 6.13 7.16
CA TYR A 104 -2.09 6.22 5.76
C TYR A 104 -1.92 4.84 5.09
N TRP A 105 -1.99 3.77 5.89
CA TRP A 105 -1.71 2.42 5.45
C TRP A 105 -2.82 1.88 4.55
N ILE A 106 -2.43 1.26 3.44
CA ILE A 106 -3.36 0.59 2.53
C ILE A 106 -3.13 -0.91 2.55
N TRP A 107 -1.95 -1.35 2.10
CA TRP A 107 -1.62 -2.76 1.97
C TRP A 107 -0.22 -3.03 2.47
N SER A 108 0.01 -4.28 2.88
CA SER A 108 1.35 -4.77 3.14
C SER A 108 1.46 -6.23 2.78
N THR A 109 2.62 -6.56 2.25
CA THR A 109 3.14 -7.91 2.14
C THR A 109 4.43 -7.98 2.93
N ARG A 110 4.99 -9.18 3.00
CA ARG A 110 6.33 -9.38 3.54
C ARG A 110 7.39 -8.50 2.88
N ASN A 111 7.21 -8.11 1.62
CA ASN A 111 8.23 -7.40 0.84
C ASN A 111 7.92 -5.91 0.63
N PHE A 112 6.64 -5.50 0.67
CA PHE A 112 6.23 -4.15 0.32
C PHE A 112 5.12 -3.62 1.23
N GLN A 113 5.10 -2.30 1.42
CA GLN A 113 4.00 -1.55 2.01
C GLN A 113 3.50 -0.53 0.99
N THR A 114 2.19 -0.34 0.98
CA THR A 114 1.49 0.65 0.16
C THR A 114 0.82 1.67 1.05
N TRP A 115 1.02 2.94 0.75
CA TRP A 115 0.52 4.07 1.51
C TRP A 115 -0.22 5.05 0.61
N ILE A 116 -1.19 5.76 1.18
CA ILE A 116 -1.86 6.90 0.54
C ILE A 116 -1.81 8.10 1.48
N TYR A 117 -1.43 9.26 0.96
CA TYR A 117 -1.42 10.50 1.71
C TYR A 117 -1.51 11.73 0.80
N GLN A 118 -1.65 12.91 1.40
CA GLN A 118 -1.54 14.19 0.72
C GLN A 118 -0.38 15.02 1.27
N LYS A 119 0.25 15.81 0.40
CA LYS A 119 1.21 16.85 0.79
C LYS A 119 1.02 18.05 -0.11
N ASN A 120 0.96 19.25 0.48
CA ASN A 120 0.83 20.51 -0.27
C ASN A 120 -0.36 20.57 -1.26
N GLY A 121 -1.43 19.82 -0.98
CA GLY A 121 -2.62 19.75 -1.85
C GLY A 121 -2.53 18.73 -2.99
N GLU A 122 -1.41 18.01 -3.10
CA GLU A 122 -1.21 16.90 -4.04
C GLU A 122 -1.40 15.56 -3.34
N SER A 123 -1.93 14.58 -4.07
CA SER A 123 -2.24 13.24 -3.57
C SER A 123 -1.19 12.24 -4.06
N PHE A 124 -0.75 11.36 -3.17
CA PHE A 124 0.32 10.41 -3.45
C PHE A 124 -0.05 8.99 -3.05
N ILE A 125 0.38 8.04 -3.89
CA ILE A 125 0.51 6.63 -3.54
C ILE A 125 2.01 6.33 -3.42
N GLU A 126 2.43 5.83 -2.27
CA GLU A 126 3.80 5.38 -2.03
C GLU A 126 3.83 3.87 -1.89
N ILE A 127 4.72 3.20 -2.64
CA ILE A 127 4.97 1.77 -2.53
C ILE A 127 6.44 1.59 -2.19
N GLY A 128 6.72 1.17 -0.96
CA GLY A 128 8.08 1.04 -0.45
C GLY A 128 8.35 -0.37 0.07
N PRO A 129 9.63 -0.79 0.16
CA PRO A 129 9.96 -2.11 0.68
C PRO A 129 9.65 -2.20 2.17
N SER A 130 9.26 -3.40 2.62
CA SER A 130 9.08 -3.75 4.02
C SER A 130 10.33 -4.42 4.55
N TYR A 131 10.76 -4.08 5.77
CA TYR A 131 11.78 -4.89 6.44
C TYR A 131 11.14 -6.20 6.93
N LYS A 132 11.45 -7.29 6.22
CA LYS A 132 10.78 -8.60 6.35
C LYS A 132 10.75 -9.14 7.78
N TRP A 133 11.79 -8.83 8.55
CA TRP A 133 12.02 -9.36 9.90
C TRP A 133 11.21 -8.66 10.98
N HIS A 134 10.44 -7.61 10.64
CA HIS A 134 9.43 -7.05 11.55
C HIS A 134 8.22 -7.97 11.73
N TYR A 135 7.95 -8.86 10.77
CA TYR A 135 6.71 -9.65 10.75
C TYR A 135 6.94 -11.13 11.01
N VAL A 136 8.08 -11.65 10.57
CA VAL A 136 8.36 -13.09 10.58
C VAL A 136 9.84 -13.31 10.79
N GLU A 137 10.16 -14.36 11.54
CA GLU A 137 11.53 -14.85 11.66
C GLU A 137 12.06 -15.33 10.29
N PRO A 138 13.36 -15.19 10.02
CA PRO A 138 13.98 -15.69 8.81
C PRO A 138 13.91 -17.21 8.71
N ASN A 139 13.63 -17.70 7.51
CA ASN A 139 13.78 -19.12 7.20
C ASN A 139 15.28 -19.48 7.19
N LEU A 140 15.59 -20.78 7.40
CA LEU A 140 16.96 -21.26 7.51
C LEU A 140 17.85 -20.99 6.27
N ASP A 141 17.23 -20.82 5.11
CA ASP A 141 17.87 -20.62 3.81
C ASP A 141 17.84 -19.16 3.32
N GLU A 142 17.21 -18.25 4.06
CA GLU A 142 17.12 -16.85 3.68
C GLU A 142 18.39 -16.08 4.06
N THR A 143 18.88 -15.26 3.13
CA THR A 143 19.95 -14.30 3.43
C THR A 143 19.38 -13.16 4.26
N ILE A 144 19.80 -13.08 5.52
CA ILE A 144 19.44 -12.01 6.43
C ILE A 144 20.30 -10.77 6.11
N ILE A 145 19.63 -9.66 5.79
CA ILE A 145 20.25 -8.33 5.78
C ILE A 145 19.97 -7.64 7.11
N SER A 146 20.91 -6.82 7.59
CA SER A 146 20.67 -6.02 8.79
C SER A 146 19.69 -4.88 8.51
N PHE A 147 19.04 -4.36 9.56
CA PHE A 147 18.13 -3.21 9.41
C PHE A 147 18.86 -1.98 8.86
N ASN A 148 20.10 -1.76 9.30
CA ASN A 148 20.94 -0.67 8.81
C ASN A 148 21.26 -0.81 7.32
N ASP A 149 21.56 -2.02 6.85
CA ASP A 149 21.80 -2.26 5.42
C ASP A 149 20.50 -2.04 4.62
N PHE A 150 19.38 -2.56 5.11
CA PHE A 150 18.06 -2.36 4.51
C PHE A 150 17.71 -0.88 4.36
N ILE A 151 17.79 -0.09 5.44
CA ILE A 151 17.37 1.31 5.42
C ILE A 151 18.31 2.16 4.57
N SER A 152 19.61 1.84 4.52
CA SER A 152 20.58 2.54 3.67
C SER A 152 20.27 2.39 2.17
N GLY A 153 19.67 1.27 1.79
CA GLY A 153 19.24 0.97 0.42
C GLY A 153 17.77 1.31 0.13
N TYR A 154 17.04 1.88 1.10
CA TYR A 154 15.60 2.08 0.98
C TYR A 154 15.24 3.03 -0.18
N ARG A 155 14.35 2.55 -1.05
CA ARG A 155 13.79 3.32 -2.16
C ARG A 155 12.33 2.95 -2.34
N SER A 156 11.46 3.95 -2.32
CA SER A 156 10.05 3.82 -2.61
C SER A 156 9.76 4.23 -4.05
N TYR A 157 8.70 3.66 -4.61
CA TYR A 157 8.01 4.16 -5.78
C TYR A 157 6.95 5.15 -5.32
N VAL A 158 6.93 6.34 -5.90
CA VAL A 158 6.00 7.41 -5.53
C VAL A 158 5.25 7.84 -6.76
N PHE A 159 3.92 7.82 -6.66
CA PHE A 159 3.01 8.22 -7.72
C PHE A 159 2.20 9.40 -7.23
N GLU A 160 2.39 10.55 -7.86
CA GLU A 160 1.44 11.65 -7.75
C GLU A 160 0.22 11.30 -8.60
N VAL A 161 -0.96 11.30 -8.00
CA VAL A 161 -2.21 10.89 -8.66
C VAL A 161 -3.14 12.08 -8.69
N SER A 162 -3.59 12.46 -9.88
CA SER A 162 -4.46 13.62 -10.04
C SER A 162 -5.84 13.37 -9.41
N PRO A 163 -6.57 14.43 -8.99
CA PRO A 163 -7.94 14.27 -8.48
C PRO A 163 -8.87 13.55 -9.45
N GLU A 164 -8.73 13.77 -10.76
CA GLU A 164 -9.52 13.09 -11.79
C GLU A 164 -9.25 11.58 -11.82
N GLU A 165 -7.97 11.18 -11.76
CA GLU A 165 -7.59 9.76 -11.69
C GLU A 165 -8.13 9.11 -10.42
N ILE A 166 -8.02 9.78 -9.26
CA ILE A 166 -8.56 9.26 -8.01
C ILE A 166 -10.07 9.05 -8.11
N ILE A 167 -10.82 10.01 -8.67
CA ILE A 167 -12.27 9.89 -8.87
C ILE A 167 -12.60 8.69 -9.77
N ASN A 168 -11.90 8.54 -10.90
CA ASN A 168 -12.11 7.41 -11.82
C ASN A 168 -11.86 6.06 -11.15
N ILE A 169 -10.82 5.96 -10.31
CA ILE A 169 -10.51 4.76 -9.54
C ILE A 169 -11.62 4.49 -8.51
N ILE A 170 -12.05 5.51 -7.77
CA ILE A 170 -13.13 5.40 -6.79
C ILE A 170 -14.42 4.90 -7.44
N GLU A 171 -14.87 5.50 -8.54
CA GLU A 171 -16.08 5.08 -9.26
C GLU A 171 -16.00 3.61 -9.69
N SER A 172 -14.85 3.20 -10.22
CA SER A 172 -14.61 1.80 -10.61
C SER A 172 -14.60 0.85 -9.42
N LEU A 173 -14.07 1.28 -8.26
CA LEU A 173 -14.12 0.51 -7.01
C LEU A 173 -15.54 0.42 -6.46
N GLU A 174 -16.36 1.47 -6.58
CA GLU A 174 -17.78 1.43 -6.18
C GLU A 174 -18.57 0.42 -7.00
N ASP A 175 -18.28 0.31 -8.30
CA ASP A 175 -18.92 -0.68 -9.15
C ASP A 175 -18.53 -2.11 -8.73
N ILE A 176 -17.25 -2.36 -8.42
CA ILE A 176 -16.82 -3.64 -7.85
C ILE A 176 -17.51 -3.93 -6.52
N LYS A 177 -17.61 -2.92 -5.64
CA LYS A 177 -18.28 -3.08 -4.34
C LYS A 177 -19.75 -3.47 -4.52
N LYS A 178 -20.45 -2.86 -5.48
CA LYS A 178 -21.85 -3.19 -5.82
C LYS A 178 -21.97 -4.59 -6.44
N GLU A 179 -21.11 -4.92 -7.39
CA GLU A 179 -21.10 -6.24 -8.07
C GLU A 179 -20.89 -7.40 -7.09
N LEU A 180 -20.05 -7.20 -6.07
CA LEU A 180 -19.63 -8.25 -5.13
C LEU A 180 -20.28 -8.16 -3.75
N ASP A 181 -21.19 -7.22 -3.52
CA ASP A 181 -21.83 -6.97 -2.21
C ASP A 181 -20.81 -6.70 -1.08
N ILE A 182 -19.82 -5.86 -1.38
CA ILE A 182 -18.81 -5.36 -0.42
C ILE A 182 -19.36 -4.10 0.27
N SER A 183 -19.39 -4.12 1.60
CA SER A 183 -19.76 -2.97 2.45
C SER A 183 -18.77 -1.82 2.32
#